data_AF-A0AB33JZ56-F1
#
_entry.id   AF-A0AB33JZ56-F1
#
_cell.length_a   1.000
_cell.length_b   1.000
_cell.length_c   1.000
_cell.angle_alpha   90.00
_cell.angle_beta   90.00
_cell.angle_gamma   90.00
#
_symmetry.space_group_name_H-M   'P 1'
#
loop_
_entity.id
_entity.type
_entity.pdbx_description
1 polymer ?
#
loop_
_entity_poly.entity_id
_entity_poly.type
_entity_poly.pdbx_seq_one_letter_code
_entity_poly.pdbx_strand_id
1 'polypeptide(L)'
;MTIHRNGRQLTGPSPGAVLDRPVRGLLELVSAEVAAVLADQAPEPAVLADPDARFYDDLGFDSVMLMQLKYRIENRLPELGELSLSEMVGSLVSVTTLVEYLTDLTDLADLPDPHGFADLAGEGRP
;
A
#
# COMPACT_ATOMS: atom_id res chain seq x y z
N MET A 1 -31.59 21.11 -44.32
CA MET A 1 -31.32 19.72 -43.92
C MET A 1 -29.88 19.68 -43.41
N THR A 2 -29.65 20.13 -42.18
CA THR A 2 -29.47 19.30 -40.97
C THR A 2 -27.99 18.93 -40.75
N ILE A 3 -27.50 19.50 -39.66
CA ILE A 3 -26.18 19.41 -39.05
C ILE A 3 -25.98 17.98 -38.53
N HIS A 4 -24.87 17.30 -38.84
CA HIS A 4 -24.43 16.13 -38.07
C HIS A 4 -22.99 16.33 -37.59
N ARG A 5 -22.91 16.92 -36.40
CA ARG A 5 -21.77 16.99 -35.49
C ARG A 5 -21.36 15.55 -35.15
N ASN A 6 -20.14 15.13 -35.48
CA ASN A 6 -19.58 13.87 -34.99
C ASN A 6 -18.38 14.18 -34.08
N GLY A 7 -18.70 14.49 -32.82
CA GLY A 7 -17.72 14.51 -31.74
C GLY A 7 -17.31 13.07 -31.46
N ARG A 8 -16.14 12.67 -31.96
CA ARG A 8 -15.49 11.46 -31.45
C ARG A 8 -14.97 11.75 -30.05
N GLN A 9 -15.67 11.10 -29.13
CA GLN A 9 -15.25 10.68 -27.80
C GLN A 9 -13.73 10.78 -27.56
N LEU A 10 -13.36 11.80 -26.80
CA LEU A 10 -12.28 11.83 -25.85
C LEU A 10 -12.42 10.65 -24.87
N THR A 11 -11.96 9.47 -25.26
CA THR A 11 -11.58 8.43 -24.30
C THR A 11 -10.15 8.77 -23.84
N GLY A 12 -10.05 9.81 -23.01
CA GLY A 12 -8.90 9.89 -22.12
C GLY A 12 -8.97 8.71 -21.14
N PRO A 13 -7.85 8.14 -20.70
CA PRO A 13 -7.88 7.20 -19.59
C PRO A 13 -8.58 7.88 -18.41
N SER A 14 -9.60 7.23 -17.85
CA SER A 14 -10.22 7.69 -16.60
C SER A 14 -9.10 7.92 -15.57
N PRO A 15 -9.08 9.06 -14.86
CA PRO A 15 -8.01 9.37 -13.90
C PRO A 15 -7.92 8.42 -12.68
N GLY A 16 -8.76 7.39 -12.60
CA GLY A 16 -8.66 6.33 -11.58
C GLY A 16 -7.95 5.04 -12.01
N ALA A 17 -7.63 4.85 -13.31
CA ALA A 17 -7.11 3.56 -13.78
C ALA A 17 -5.59 3.38 -13.62
N VAL A 18 -4.85 4.46 -13.38
CA VAL A 18 -3.38 4.43 -13.19
C VAL A 18 -2.98 4.20 -11.73
N LEU A 19 -3.86 4.51 -10.77
CA LEU A 19 -3.58 4.30 -9.34
C LEU A 19 -3.89 2.85 -8.90
N ASP A 20 -4.69 2.10 -9.66
CA ASP A 20 -5.17 0.75 -9.28
C ASP A 20 -4.11 -0.36 -9.39
N ARG A 21 -3.10 -0.19 -10.26
CA ARG A 21 -2.10 -1.24 -10.53
C ARG A 21 -1.14 -1.51 -9.36
N PRO A 22 -0.52 -0.51 -8.70
CA PRO A 22 0.30 -0.77 -7.52
C PRO A 22 -0.56 -1.19 -6.32
N VAL A 23 -1.72 -0.55 -6.12
CA VAL A 23 -2.60 -0.80 -4.96
C VAL A 23 -3.14 -2.23 -4.97
N ARG A 24 -3.55 -2.76 -6.13
CA ARG A 24 -4.02 -4.15 -6.22
C ARG A 24 -2.91 -5.16 -5.93
N GLY A 25 -1.69 -4.91 -6.41
CA GLY A 25 -0.54 -5.76 -6.11
C GLY A 25 -0.22 -5.75 -4.61
N LEU A 26 -0.32 -4.59 -3.98
CA LEU A 26 -0.11 -4.43 -2.55
C LEU A 26 -1.22 -5.08 -1.73
N LEU A 27 -2.47 -4.97 -2.15
CA LEU A 27 -3.61 -5.65 -1.51
C LEU A 27 -3.44 -7.16 -1.50
N GLU A 28 -3.08 -7.76 -2.65
CA GLU A 28 -2.84 -9.20 -2.75
C GLU A 28 -1.65 -9.62 -1.88
N LEU A 29 -0.57 -8.83 -1.87
CA LEU A 29 0.61 -9.10 -1.04
C LEU A 29 0.25 -9.07 0.45
N VAL A 30 -0.39 -7.99 0.91
CA VAL A 30 -0.78 -7.85 2.31
C VAL A 30 -1.76 -8.96 2.69
N SER A 31 -2.79 -9.21 1.88
CA SER A 31 -3.75 -10.29 2.13
C SER A 31 -3.07 -11.66 2.23
N ALA A 32 -2.08 -11.93 1.37
CA ALA A 32 -1.30 -13.16 1.43
C ALA A 32 -0.42 -13.26 2.70
N GLU A 33 0.21 -12.17 3.13
CA GLU A 33 1.01 -12.15 4.36
C GLU A 33 0.13 -12.29 5.62
N VAL A 34 -1.06 -11.68 5.62
CA VAL A 34 -2.08 -11.84 6.66
C VAL A 34 -2.55 -13.29 6.74
N ALA A 35 -2.90 -13.88 5.60
CA ALA A 35 -3.25 -15.30 5.47
C ALA A 35 -2.11 -16.21 5.96
N ALA A 36 -0.85 -15.90 5.64
CA ALA A 36 0.30 -16.68 6.06
C ALA A 36 0.53 -16.62 7.58
N VAL A 37 0.33 -15.45 8.21
CA VAL A 37 0.41 -15.30 9.68
C VAL A 37 -0.72 -16.09 10.36
N LEU A 38 -1.93 -16.09 9.80
CA LEU A 38 -3.05 -16.87 10.32
C LEU A 38 -2.84 -18.38 10.16
N ALA A 39 -2.35 -18.81 9.00
CA ALA A 39 -2.06 -20.22 8.70
C ALA A 39 -0.99 -20.82 9.62
N ASP A 40 -0.06 -20.00 10.11
CA ASP A 40 0.94 -20.41 11.11
C ASP A 40 0.32 -20.69 12.49
N GLN A 41 -0.78 -20.01 12.82
CA GLN A 41 -1.48 -20.13 14.10
C GLN A 41 -2.67 -21.08 14.07
N ALA A 42 -3.33 -21.26 12.92
CA ALA A 42 -4.46 -22.16 12.72
C ALA A 42 -4.36 -22.90 11.37
N PRO A 43 -4.52 -24.23 11.32
CA PRO A 43 -4.39 -25.02 10.09
C PRO A 43 -5.60 -24.92 9.14
N GLU A 44 -6.61 -24.11 9.48
CA GLU A 44 -7.76 -23.89 8.61
C GLU A 44 -7.30 -23.18 7.34
N PRO A 45 -7.75 -23.59 6.14
CA PRO A 45 -7.25 -23.05 4.89
C PRO A 45 -7.58 -21.57 4.84
N ALA A 46 -6.55 -20.74 4.71
CA ALA A 46 -6.68 -19.33 4.46
C ALA A 46 -7.39 -19.13 3.10
N VAL A 47 -8.72 -19.16 3.14
CA VAL A 47 -9.56 -18.47 2.16
C VAL A 47 -9.07 -17.03 2.18
N LEU A 48 -8.77 -16.46 1.01
CA LEU A 48 -8.35 -15.05 0.88
C LEU A 48 -9.16 -14.22 1.89
N ALA A 49 -8.48 -13.65 2.88
CA ALA A 49 -9.15 -12.87 3.90
C ALA A 49 -9.91 -11.74 3.20
N ASP A 50 -11.18 -11.56 3.55
CA ASP A 50 -11.96 -10.49 2.95
C ASP A 50 -11.24 -9.16 3.22
N PRO A 51 -11.06 -8.29 2.21
CA PRO A 51 -10.31 -7.05 2.38
C PRO A 51 -10.96 -6.09 3.39
N ASP A 52 -12.26 -6.26 3.66
CA ASP A 52 -13.00 -5.51 4.67
C ASP A 52 -12.95 -6.19 6.06
N ALA A 53 -12.46 -7.43 6.14
CA ALA A 53 -12.36 -8.20 7.38
C ALA A 53 -11.53 -7.45 8.43
N ARG A 54 -12.07 -7.41 9.65
CA ARG A 54 -11.43 -6.73 10.76
C ARG A 54 -10.36 -7.62 11.36
N PHE A 55 -9.13 -7.11 11.47
CA PHE A 55 -8.00 -7.88 11.99
C PHE A 55 -8.30 -8.48 13.37
N TYR A 56 -8.67 -7.65 14.34
CA TYR A 56 -8.89 -8.11 15.71
C TYR A 56 -10.20 -8.86 15.92
N ASP A 57 -11.26 -8.46 15.22
CA ASP A 57 -12.62 -8.90 15.52
C ASP A 57 -13.07 -10.08 14.62
N ASP A 58 -12.67 -10.07 13.35
CA ASP A 58 -13.05 -11.09 12.37
C ASP A 58 -11.96 -12.16 12.21
N LEU A 59 -10.69 -11.71 12.11
CA LEU A 59 -9.54 -12.60 11.90
C LEU A 59 -8.85 -13.04 13.20
N GLY A 60 -9.19 -12.44 14.34
CA GLY A 60 -8.60 -12.77 15.64
C GLY A 60 -7.10 -12.46 15.76
N PHE A 61 -6.61 -11.42 15.08
CA PHE A 61 -5.21 -11.01 15.15
C PHE A 61 -4.81 -10.52 16.55
N ASP A 62 -3.72 -11.07 17.08
CA ASP A 62 -3.10 -10.64 18.33
C ASP A 62 -1.89 -9.70 18.10
N SER A 63 -1.46 -9.01 19.16
CA SER A 63 -0.26 -8.15 19.14
C SER A 63 1.02 -8.87 18.67
N VAL A 64 1.12 -10.18 18.93
CA VAL A 64 2.25 -11.01 18.46
C VAL A 64 2.16 -11.24 16.95
N MET A 65 0.96 -11.53 16.44
CA MET A 65 0.71 -11.71 15.01
C MET A 65 0.95 -10.40 14.25
N LEU A 66 0.63 -9.27 14.86
CA LEU A 66 0.91 -7.95 14.29
C LEU A 66 2.40 -7.63 14.20
N MET A 67 3.18 -7.97 15.23
CA MET A 67 4.63 -7.89 15.13
C MET A 67 5.19 -8.76 13.99
N GLN A 68 4.66 -9.97 13.83
CA GLN A 68 5.07 -10.86 12.74
C GLN A 68 4.67 -10.31 11.37
N LEU A 69 3.44 -9.83 11.22
CA LEU A 69 2.95 -9.22 9.99
C LEU A 69 3.79 -8.00 9.62
N LYS A 70 4.06 -7.11 10.59
CA LYS A 70 4.96 -5.97 10.42
C LYS A 70 6.30 -6.40 9.84
N TYR A 71 6.96 -7.37 10.50
CA TYR A 71 8.28 -7.84 10.08
C TYR A 71 8.25 -8.43 8.66
N ARG A 72 7.19 -9.18 8.32
CA ARG A 72 7.02 -9.73 6.97
C ARG A 72 6.83 -8.64 5.91
N ILE A 73 6.02 -7.61 6.20
CA ILE A 73 5.81 -6.47 5.30
C ILE A 73 7.12 -5.70 5.09
N GLU A 74 7.85 -5.37 6.16
CA GLU A 74 9.15 -4.68 6.06
C GLU A 74 10.16 -5.49 5.24
N ASN A 75 10.15 -6.82 5.38
CA ASN A 75 11.04 -7.70 4.62
C ASN A 75 10.64 -7.81 3.13
N ARG A 76 9.36 -7.63 2.80
CA ARG A 76 8.86 -7.62 1.41
C ARG A 76 9.02 -6.27 0.74
N LEU A 77 8.86 -5.19 1.51
CA LEU A 77 8.84 -3.81 1.06
C LEU A 77 9.89 -3.00 1.84
N PRO A 78 11.20 -3.27 1.63
CA PRO A 78 12.25 -2.53 2.31
C PRO A 78 12.29 -1.04 1.93
N GLU A 79 11.66 -0.67 0.82
CA GLU A 79 11.50 0.72 0.35
C GLU A 79 10.65 1.58 1.28
N LEU A 80 9.73 0.98 2.04
CA LEU A 80 8.88 1.68 3.02
C LEU A 80 9.65 2.10 4.28
N GLY A 81 10.83 1.52 4.52
CA GLY A 81 11.59 1.73 5.74
C GLY A 81 10.94 1.08 6.98
N GLU A 82 11.23 1.65 8.15
CA GLU A 82 10.76 1.11 9.43
C GLU A 82 9.30 1.52 9.68
N LEU A 83 8.41 0.54 9.78
CA LEU A 83 6.99 0.80 10.03
C LEU A 83 6.73 1.09 11.51
N SER A 84 5.95 2.12 11.79
CA SER A 84 5.54 2.42 13.16
C SER A 84 4.44 1.47 13.62
N LEU A 85 4.73 0.66 14.65
CA LEU A 85 3.76 -0.29 15.22
C LEU A 85 2.48 0.41 15.71
N SER A 86 2.60 1.62 16.27
CA SER A 86 1.47 2.43 16.69
C SER A 86 0.55 2.83 15.53
N GLU A 87 1.14 3.27 14.41
CA GLU A 87 0.42 3.68 13.20
C GLU A 87 -0.21 2.46 12.51
N MET A 88 0.52 1.35 12.49
CA MET A 88 -0.02 0.07 12.03
C MET A 88 -1.22 -0.30 12.87
N VAL A 89 -1.15 -0.31 14.21
CA VAL A 89 -2.29 -0.69 15.07
C VAL A 89 -3.51 0.20 14.82
N GLY A 90 -3.31 1.49 14.52
CA GLY A 90 -4.40 2.39 14.11
C GLY A 90 -4.97 2.08 12.72
N SER A 91 -4.15 1.61 11.80
CA SER A 91 -4.52 1.27 10.41
C SER A 91 -4.99 -0.18 10.23
N LEU A 92 -4.69 -1.05 11.19
CA LEU A 92 -5.06 -2.46 11.25
C LEU A 92 -6.53 -2.65 11.68
N VAL A 93 -7.40 -1.72 11.30
CA VAL A 93 -8.85 -1.90 11.44
C VAL A 93 -9.31 -2.97 10.45
N SER A 94 -8.85 -2.88 9.19
CA SER A 94 -9.13 -3.84 8.11
C SER A 94 -7.96 -3.91 7.12
N VAL A 95 -7.89 -4.98 6.31
CA VAL A 95 -6.81 -5.19 5.34
C VAL A 95 -6.73 -4.04 4.34
N THR A 96 -7.88 -3.52 3.89
CA THR A 96 -7.95 -2.36 3.00
C THR A 96 -7.27 -1.13 3.60
N THR A 97 -7.55 -0.78 4.85
CA THR A 97 -6.95 0.39 5.52
C THR A 97 -5.44 0.25 5.69
N LEU A 98 -4.94 -0.96 5.96
CA LEU A 98 -3.51 -1.21 5.97
C LEU A 98 -2.88 -0.99 4.60
N VAL A 99 -3.53 -1.46 3.53
CA VAL A 99 -3.03 -1.29 2.15
C VAL A 99 -3.05 0.17 1.72
N GLU A 100 -4.09 0.92 2.08
CA GLU A 100 -4.14 2.37 1.84
C GLU A 100 -2.99 3.08 2.56
N TYR A 101 -2.74 2.75 3.83
CA TYR A 101 -1.62 3.30 4.59
C TYR A 101 -0.26 2.98 3.95
N LEU A 102 -0.03 1.73 3.53
CA LEU A 102 1.24 1.36 2.87
C LEU A 102 1.37 2.01 1.49
N THR A 103 0.26 2.18 0.75
CA THR A 103 0.26 2.89 -0.53
C THR A 103 0.67 4.35 -0.34
N ASP A 104 0.10 5.03 0.64
CA ASP A 104 0.43 6.42 0.97
C ASP A 104 1.92 6.56 1.32
N LEU A 105 2.46 5.64 2.13
CA LEU A 105 3.89 5.63 2.44
C LEU A 105 4.78 5.38 1.20
N THR A 106 4.33 4.53 0.27
CA THR A 106 5.10 4.26 -0.97
C THR A 106 5.05 5.47 -1.91
N ASP A 107 3.90 6.14 -2.01
CA ASP A 107 3.73 7.36 -2.80
C ASP A 107 4.59 8.50 -2.23
N LEU A 108 4.66 8.63 -0.90
CA LEU A 108 5.55 9.55 -0.21
C LEU A 108 7.03 9.25 -0.44
N ALA A 109 7.40 7.98 -0.66
CA ALA A 109 8.78 7.57 -0.97
C ALA A 109 9.17 7.83 -2.44
N ASP A 110 8.22 7.90 -3.37
CA ASP A 110 8.44 8.27 -4.78
C ASP A 110 8.60 9.79 -4.98
N LEU A 111 8.32 10.60 -3.94
CA LEU A 111 8.61 12.03 -3.99
C LEU A 111 10.12 12.23 -4.24
N PRO A 112 10.52 12.91 -5.33
CA PRO A 112 11.93 13.21 -5.56
C PRO A 112 12.44 13.99 -4.36
N ASP A 113 13.54 13.52 -3.76
CA ASP A 113 14.14 14.09 -2.56
C ASP A 113 13.95 15.62 -2.49
N PRO A 114 13.16 16.17 -1.53
CA PRO A 114 13.05 17.62 -1.37
C PRO A 114 14.37 18.27 -0.95
N HIS A 115 15.41 17.45 -0.71
CA HIS A 115 16.79 17.85 -0.41
C HIS A 115 17.75 17.73 -1.61
N GLY A 116 17.26 17.82 -2.85
CA GLY A 116 18.08 17.90 -4.07
C GLY A 116 18.65 19.29 -4.40
N PHE A 117 18.58 20.28 -3.51
CA PHE A 117 19.02 21.67 -3.77
C PHE A 117 20.33 22.10 -3.07
N ALA A 118 21.10 21.19 -2.47
CA ALA A 118 22.32 21.54 -1.75
C ALA A 118 23.63 21.53 -2.59
N ASP A 119 23.58 21.27 -3.90
CA ASP A 119 24.78 21.23 -4.77
C ASP A 119 24.79 22.38 -5.79
N LEU A 120 24.74 23.65 -5.34
CA LEU A 120 24.91 24.82 -6.22
C LEU A 120 25.75 25.96 -5.60
N ALA A 121 26.57 25.70 -4.57
CA ALA A 121 27.44 26.73 -3.99
C ALA A 121 28.88 26.22 -3.82
N GLY A 122 29.67 26.29 -4.89
CA GLY A 122 31.10 25.94 -4.84
C GLY A 122 31.94 26.32 -6.05
N GLU A 123 31.47 27.21 -6.94
CA GLU A 123 32.32 27.82 -7.97
C GLU A 123 33.27 28.83 -7.30
N GLY A 124 34.58 28.58 -7.33
CA GLY A 124 35.53 29.42 -6.59
C GLY A 124 37.04 29.21 -6.78
N ARG A 125 37.52 29.13 -8.03
CA ARG A 125 38.87 29.54 -8.51
C ARG A 125 40.13 28.75 -8.05
N PRO A 126 41.13 28.62 -8.95
CA PRO A 126 42.26 29.57 -8.94
C PRO A 126 42.27 30.57 -10.12
#